data_AF-A0A1Z3HL62-F1
#
_entry.id   AF-A0A1Z3HL62-F1
#
_cell.length_a   1.000
_cell.length_b   1.000
_cell.length_c   1.000
_cell.angle_alpha   90.00
_cell.angle_beta   90.00
_cell.angle_gamma   90.00
#
_symmetry.space_group_name_H-M   'P 1'
#
loop_
_entity.id
_entity.type
_entity.pdbx_description
1 polymer ?
#
loop_
_entity_poly.entity_id
_entity_poly.type
_entity_poly.pdbx_seq_one_letter_code
_entity_poly.pdbx_strand_id
1 'polypeptide(L)'
;MCPHSADLRRRIVTLYERGEGSIRQLAKRFQVSQDSVRLLVKQYQATGSIAPKPYTGGPQPTLQASHHEVLRELVEADNDATLVQLAERLACKIA
;
A
#
# COMPACT_ATOMS: atom_id res chain seq x y z
N MET A 1 -6.52 -2.95 5.12
CA MET A 1 -7.88 -2.39 4.98
C MET A 1 -8.19 -2.27 3.49
N CYS A 2 -9.26 -2.91 3.01
CA CYS A 2 -9.62 -2.87 1.60
C CYS A 2 -10.31 -1.54 1.26
N PRO A 3 -9.97 -0.87 0.14
CA PRO A 3 -10.71 0.30 -0.32
C PRO A 3 -12.17 -0.07 -0.62
N HIS A 4 -13.09 0.88 -0.42
CA HIS A 4 -14.46 0.72 -0.94
C HIS A 4 -14.45 0.51 -2.46
N SER A 5 -15.48 -0.16 -2.98
CA SER A 5 -15.61 -0.46 -4.40
C SER A 5 -15.50 0.80 -5.28
N ALA A 6 -14.92 0.65 -6.47
CA ALA A 6 -14.72 1.75 -7.40
C ALA A 6 -16.05 2.45 -7.76
N ASP A 7 -17.14 1.70 -7.89
CA ASP A 7 -18.45 2.25 -8.22
C ASP A 7 -19.03 3.12 -7.10
N LEU A 8 -18.87 2.72 -5.84
CA LEU A 8 -19.32 3.52 -4.71
C LEU A 8 -18.55 4.85 -4.65
N ARG A 9 -17.24 4.79 -4.86
CA ARG A 9 -16.37 5.97 -4.94
C ARG A 9 -16.79 6.90 -6.09
N ARG A 10 -17.05 6.33 -7.27
CA ARG A 10 -17.51 7.09 -8.45
C ARG A 10 -18.83 7.80 -8.19
N ARG A 11 -19.84 7.10 -7.66
CA ARG A 11 -21.16 7.69 -7.36
C ARG A 11 -21.08 8.83 -6.36
N ILE A 12 -20.26 8.70 -5.32
CA ILE A 12 -20.07 9.76 -4.31
C ILE A 12 -19.45 11.01 -4.95
N VAL A 13 -18.39 10.84 -5.75
CA VAL A 13 -17.73 11.98 -6.42
C VAL A 13 -18.67 12.65 -7.40
N THR A 14 -19.38 11.90 -8.25
CA THR A 14 -20.32 12.47 -9.23
C THR A 14 -21.42 13.30 -8.57
N LEU A 15 -21.99 12.85 -7.45
CA LEU A 15 -22.99 13.63 -6.71
C LEU A 15 -22.40 14.85 -6.01
N TYR A 16 -21.16 14.74 -5.53
CA TYR A 16 -20.43 15.87 -4.97
C TYR A 16 -20.16 16.95 -6.03
N GLU A 17 -19.73 16.58 -7.24
CA GLU A 17 -19.51 17.51 -8.35
C GLU A 17 -20.78 18.22 -8.81
N ARG A 18 -21.92 17.52 -8.76
CA ARG A 18 -23.23 18.10 -9.08
C ARG A 18 -23.77 19.02 -7.99
N GLY A 19 -23.09 19.14 -6.84
CA GLY A 19 -23.56 19.94 -5.71
C GLY A 19 -24.80 19.37 -5.02
N GLU A 20 -25.14 18.09 -5.23
CA GLU A 20 -26.36 17.45 -4.71
C GLU A 20 -26.32 17.14 -3.20
N GLY A 21 -25.33 17.68 -2.47
CA GLY A 21 -25.28 17.60 -1.02
C GLY A 21 -23.91 17.83 -0.39
N SER A 22 -23.91 18.10 0.90
CA SER A 22 -22.71 18.17 1.73
C SER A 22 -22.12 16.79 2.02
N ILE A 23 -20.84 16.76 2.41
CA ILE A 23 -20.11 15.52 2.81
C ILE A 23 -20.93 14.68 3.81
N ARG A 24 -21.61 15.31 4.77
CA ARG A 24 -22.44 14.63 5.77
C ARG A 24 -23.68 13.98 5.16
N GLN A 25 -24.33 14.65 4.21
CA GLN A 25 -25.50 14.12 3.53
C GLN A 25 -25.13 12.95 2.63
N LEU A 26 -24.03 13.05 1.89
CA LEU A 26 -23.50 11.96 1.06
C LEU A 26 -23.12 10.74 1.92
N ALA A 27 -22.46 10.96 3.06
CA ALA A 27 -22.11 9.90 3.99
C ALA A 27 -23.35 9.12 4.49
N LYS A 28 -24.41 9.83 4.88
CA LYS A 28 -25.69 9.21 5.28
C LYS A 28 -26.36 8.47 4.12
N ARG A 29 -26.40 9.07 2.92
CA ARG A 29 -27.05 8.48 1.73
C ARG A 29 -26.40 7.17 1.29
N PHE A 30 -25.07 7.08 1.38
CA PHE A 30 -24.31 5.89 1.00
C PHE A 30 -23.94 4.98 2.18
N GLN A 31 -24.41 5.29 3.40
CA GLN A 31 -24.11 4.55 4.63
C GLN A 31 -22.61 4.32 4.85
N VAL A 32 -21.78 5.32 4.50
CA VAL A 32 -20.33 5.30 4.68
C VAL A 32 -19.91 6.35 5.71
N SER A 33 -18.71 6.18 6.26
CA SER A 33 -18.17 7.14 7.23
C SER A 33 -17.98 8.53 6.58
N GLN A 34 -18.21 9.58 7.36
CA GLN A 34 -18.01 10.96 6.89
C GLN A 34 -16.55 11.20 6.49
N ASP A 35 -15.62 10.58 7.20
CA ASP A 35 -14.20 10.72 6.92
C ASP A 35 -13.79 10.00 5.63
N SER A 36 -14.39 8.84 5.31
CA SER A 36 -14.21 8.19 4.00
C SER A 36 -14.60 9.13 2.86
N VAL A 37 -15.75 9.79 2.96
CA VAL A 37 -16.22 10.75 1.94
C VAL A 37 -15.31 11.97 1.88
N ARG A 38 -14.89 12.52 3.02
CA ARG A 38 -13.97 13.65 3.09
C ARG A 38 -12.62 13.35 2.44
N LEU A 39 -12.03 12.20 2.78
CA LEU A 39 -10.76 11.72 2.21
C LEU A 39 -10.87 11.51 0.69
N LEU A 40 -11.98 10.92 0.24
CA LEU A 40 -12.27 10.71 -1.18
C LEU A 40 -12.32 12.04 -1.94
N VAL A 41 -13.10 13.00 -1.45
CA VAL A 41 -13.23 14.33 -2.07
C VAL A 41 -11.88 15.06 -2.07
N LYS A 42 -11.13 15.01 -0.96
CA LYS A 42 -9.80 15.63 -0.88
C LYS A 42 -8.83 15.01 -1.89
N GLN A 43 -8.84 13.69 -2.03
CA GLN A 43 -8.03 12.99 -3.04
C GLN A 43 -8.46 13.41 -4.46
N TYR A 44 -9.77 13.47 -4.71
CA TYR A 44 -10.32 13.87 -6.00
C TYR A 44 -9.91 15.29 -6.39
N GLN A 45 -10.01 16.26 -5.46
CA GLN A 45 -9.56 17.64 -5.72
C GLN A 45 -8.05 17.75 -5.96
N ALA A 46 -7.25 16.92 -5.29
CA ALA A 46 -5.79 16.97 -5.41
C ALA A 46 -5.25 16.26 -6.66
N THR A 47 -5.91 15.20 -7.13
CA THR A 47 -5.37 14.31 -8.17
C THR A 47 -6.28 14.15 -9.39
N GLY A 48 -7.54 14.59 -9.33
CA GLY A 48 -8.57 14.31 -10.34
C GLY A 48 -8.96 12.84 -10.44
N SER A 49 -8.39 11.96 -9.61
CA SER A 49 -8.57 10.51 -9.71
C SER A 49 -9.43 9.96 -8.58
N ILE A 50 -10.33 9.05 -8.96
CA ILE A 50 -11.23 8.32 -8.06
C ILE A 50 -10.63 6.96 -7.66
N ALA A 51 -9.57 6.53 -8.36
CA ALA A 51 -8.92 5.25 -8.14
C ALA A 51 -8.28 5.19 -6.74
N PRO A 52 -8.30 4.00 -6.09
CA PRO A 52 -7.53 3.81 -4.87
C PRO A 52 -6.04 4.04 -5.16
N LYS A 53 -5.33 4.63 -4.19
CA LYS A 53 -3.87 4.72 -4.29
C LYS A 53 -3.30 3.31 -4.43
N PRO A 54 -2.33 3.09 -5.33
CA PRO A 54 -1.66 1.81 -5.42
C PRO A 54 -1.02 1.49 -4.06
N TYR A 55 -1.03 0.22 -3.70
CA TYR A 55 -0.33 -0.23 -2.50
C TYR A 55 1.17 -0.01 -2.74
N THR A 56 1.73 1.02 -2.12
CA THR A 56 3.18 1.24 -2.11
C THR A 56 3.75 0.17 -1.20
N GLY A 57 4.16 -0.95 -1.79
CA GLY A 57 4.57 -2.16 -1.09
C GLY A 57 5.70 -1.91 -0.10
N GLY A 58 5.34 -1.68 1.16
CA GLY A 58 6.23 -1.65 2.32
C GLY A 58 7.47 -0.75 2.22
N PRO A 59 8.32 -0.74 3.25
CA PRO A 59 9.69 -0.28 3.11
C PRO A 59 10.46 -1.16 2.11
N GLN A 60 11.44 -0.58 1.42
CA GLN A 60 12.33 -1.33 0.54
C GLN A 60 13.02 -2.46 1.32
N PRO A 61 13.11 -3.68 0.78
CA PRO A 61 13.78 -4.78 1.45
C PRO A 61 15.26 -4.47 1.67
N THR A 62 15.77 -4.82 2.85
CA THR A 62 17.18 -4.61 3.23
C THR A 62 18.13 -5.49 2.43
N LEU A 63 17.63 -6.63 1.94
CA LEU A 63 18.36 -7.54 1.07
C LEU A 63 18.00 -7.25 -0.40
N GLN A 64 19.01 -6.94 -1.21
CA GLN A 64 18.87 -6.74 -2.63
C GLN A 64 19.01 -8.09 -3.37
N ALA A 65 18.64 -8.12 -4.66
CA ALA A 65 18.74 -9.33 -5.49
C ALA A 65 20.16 -9.95 -5.48
N SER A 66 21.20 -9.13 -5.48
CA SER A 66 22.60 -9.56 -5.34
C SER A 66 22.88 -10.28 -4.02
N HIS A 67 22.27 -9.82 -2.92
CA HIS A 67 22.44 -10.44 -1.61
C HIS A 67 21.77 -11.82 -1.54
N HIS A 68 20.73 -12.06 -2.35
CA HIS A 68 20.09 -13.37 -2.44
C HIS A 68 20.96 -14.42 -3.14
N GLU A 69 21.77 -14.04 -4.12
CA GLU A 69 22.72 -14.95 -4.78
C GLU A 69 23.80 -15.39 -3.80
N VAL A 70 24.40 -14.43 -3.09
CA VAL A 70 25.39 -14.70 -2.04
C VAL A 70 24.81 -15.55 -0.91
N LEU A 71 23.57 -15.28 -0.50
CA LEU A 71 22.87 -16.10 0.50
C LEU A 71 22.69 -17.53 0.01
N ARG A 72 22.32 -17.73 -1.26
CA ARG A 72 22.13 -19.07 -1.84
C ARG A 72 23.44 -19.86 -1.83
N GLU A 73 24.54 -19.26 -2.24
CA GLU A 73 25.87 -19.89 -2.19
C GLU A 73 26.29 -20.27 -0.75
N LEU A 74 26.01 -19.41 0.23
CA LEU A 74 26.32 -19.67 1.64
C LEU A 74 25.52 -20.84 2.21
N VAL A 75 24.25 -20.98 1.81
CA VAL A 75 23.38 -22.10 2.22
C VAL A 75 23.79 -23.39 1.52
N GLU A 76 24.17 -23.33 0.23
CA GLU A 76 24.66 -24.50 -0.50
C GLU A 76 26.01 -25.01 0.03
N ALA A 77 26.89 -24.10 0.46
CA ALA A 77 28.18 -24.45 1.04
C ALA A 77 28.08 -25.05 2.45
N ASP A 78 27.07 -24.66 3.23
CA ASP A 78 26.90 -25.09 4.62
C ASP A 78 25.42 -25.07 5.02
N ASN A 79 24.74 -26.19 4.77
CA ASN A 79 23.29 -26.35 4.98
C ASN A 79 22.91 -26.40 6.48
N ASP A 80 23.86 -26.78 7.34
CA ASP A 80 23.64 -26.89 8.79
C ASP A 80 23.81 -25.54 9.52
N ALA A 81 24.21 -24.49 8.80
CA ALA A 81 24.38 -23.16 9.38
C ALA A 81 23.05 -22.58 9.88
N THR A 82 23.07 -22.08 11.12
CA THR A 82 21.90 -21.41 11.70
C THR A 82 21.65 -20.05 11.03
N LEU A 83 20.41 -19.55 11.09
CA LEU A 83 20.05 -18.25 10.50
C LEU A 83 20.93 -17.09 11.00
N VAL A 84 21.37 -17.13 12.26
CA VAL A 84 22.27 -16.13 12.85
C VAL A 84 23.64 -16.17 12.16
N GLN A 85 24.20 -17.37 11.99
CA GLN A 85 25.48 -17.56 11.31
C GLN A 85 25.41 -17.16 9.84
N LEU A 86 24.31 -17.46 9.15
CA LEU A 86 24.09 -17.02 7.77
C LEU A 86 24.00 -15.49 7.68
N ALA A 87 23.34 -14.82 8.63
CA ALA A 87 23.26 -13.37 8.67
C ALA A 87 24.63 -12.72 8.90
N GLU A 88 25.44 -13.25 9.83
CA GLU A 88 26.81 -12.78 10.09
C GLU A 88 27.72 -12.97 8.87
N ARG A 89 27.70 -14.17 8.26
CA ARG A 89 28.47 -14.48 7.06
C ARG A 89 28.08 -13.60 5.87
N LEU A 90 26.78 -13.35 5.72
CA LEU A 90 26.23 -12.47 4.70
C LEU A 90 26.65 -11.01 4.94
N ALA A 91 26.61 -10.54 6.18
CA ALA A 91 27.10 -9.20 6.54
C ALA A 91 28.60 -9.06 6.26
N CYS A 92 29.43 -10.06 6.56
CA CYS A 92 30.85 -10.06 6.24
C CYS A 92 31.16 -10.08 4.73
N LYS A 93 30.29 -10.68 3.90
CA LYS A 93 30.50 -10.75 2.44
C LYS A 93 29.98 -9.53 1.67
N ILE A 94 29.05 -8.77 2.24
CA ILE A 94 28.40 -7.62 1.59
C ILE A 94 28.96 -6.28 2.11
N ALA A 95 29.68 -6.29 3.24
CA ALA A 95 30.49 -5.15 3.70
C ALA A 95 31.63 -4.84 2.71
#